data_AF-A0AAN5C5H8-F1
#
_entry.id   AF-A0AAN5C5H8-F1
#
_cell.length_a   1.000
_cell.length_b   1.000
_cell.length_c   1.000
_cell.angle_alpha   90.00
_cell.angle_beta   90.00
_cell.angle_gamma   90.00
#
_symmetry.space_group_name_H-M   'P 1'
#
loop_
_entity.id
_entity.type
_entity.pdbx_description
1 polymer ?
#
loop_
_entity_poly.entity_id
_entity_poly.type
_entity_poly.pdbx_seq_one_letter_code
_entity_poly.pdbx_strand_id
1 'polypeptide(L)'
;MQRSSLRVDNTHDLLTVRGTDIDRYFTPKSLPGLGTLQDGGVRANCPLRTALRESEIIWPASQGPDLVISIGTGYAVDGPADGAARQPRFPRDSFIERGIRTFLTSPAVDGQRGWRDALDSIPKNIRKNVFRLDCGIAGKLPELDDTLEIDKLGEFEYRIPAELSRAWLARTFFFELDTEPVMLHGSYDCQGSILCCKFDAAGLIEQVKLAFPDARFTLAEGHTFGSVEGDSGCTTCGYYRKRILFRVSSIHESVELGIYGTTGFSSLGGFPTTVQDLLEAQQADFPFGRADHRSDQWPPLRQCYCTRRKRSRESARDESMSKKRRL
;
A
#
# COMPACT_ATOMS: atom_id res chain seq x y z
N MET A 1 -31.13 -26.19 -53.64
CA MET A 1 -30.62 -24.85 -53.24
C MET A 1 -31.80 -23.96 -52.90
N GLN A 2 -32.29 -24.06 -51.67
CA GLN A 2 -33.39 -23.24 -51.15
C GLN A 2 -32.79 -22.07 -50.35
N ARG A 3 -33.01 -20.84 -50.82
CA ARG A 3 -32.84 -19.63 -50.02
C ARG A 3 -34.09 -19.48 -49.15
N SER A 4 -33.98 -19.78 -47.87
CA SER A 4 -35.01 -19.45 -46.89
C SER A 4 -34.70 -18.10 -46.25
N SER A 5 -35.61 -17.16 -46.49
CA SER A 5 -35.78 -15.87 -45.83
C SER A 5 -35.65 -15.98 -44.31
N LEU A 6 -34.75 -15.19 -43.71
CA LEU A 6 -34.74 -14.91 -42.28
C LEU A 6 -35.37 -13.52 -42.08
N ARG A 7 -36.61 -13.56 -41.59
CA ARG A 7 -37.35 -12.41 -41.06
C ARG A 7 -36.54 -11.74 -39.96
N VAL A 8 -36.41 -10.42 -40.04
CA VAL A 8 -36.02 -9.58 -38.92
C VAL A 8 -37.30 -9.29 -38.14
N ASP A 9 -37.53 -10.07 -37.08
CA ASP A 9 -38.57 -9.75 -36.11
C ASP A 9 -38.08 -8.61 -35.21
N ASN A 10 -38.53 -7.40 -35.56
CA ASN A 10 -38.44 -6.19 -34.73
C ASN A 10 -39.43 -6.29 -33.57
N THR A 11 -39.08 -7.03 -32.52
CA THR A 11 -39.80 -6.95 -31.23
C THR A 11 -38.87 -7.33 -30.09
N HIS A 12 -38.10 -6.36 -29.59
CA HIS A 12 -37.81 -6.29 -28.16
C HIS A 12 -37.82 -4.83 -27.74
N ASP A 13 -38.75 -4.54 -26.84
CA ASP A 13 -39.07 -3.22 -26.33
C ASP A 13 -37.82 -2.47 -25.84
N LEU A 14 -37.59 -1.34 -26.49
CA LEU A 14 -36.72 -0.26 -26.06
C LEU A 14 -37.27 0.34 -24.76
N LEU A 15 -36.84 -0.21 -23.63
CA LEU A 15 -36.78 0.52 -22.38
C LEU A 15 -35.37 0.39 -21.80
N THR A 16 -34.40 0.90 -22.56
CA THR A 16 -33.09 1.27 -22.01
C THR A 16 -33.32 2.49 -21.13
N VAL A 17 -33.65 2.26 -19.87
CA VAL A 17 -33.56 3.28 -18.82
C VAL A 17 -32.09 3.68 -18.75
N ARG A 18 -31.74 4.79 -19.41
CA ARG A 18 -30.43 5.45 -19.30
C ARG A 18 -30.28 5.91 -17.86
N GLY A 19 -29.71 5.04 -17.03
CA GLY A 19 -29.46 5.27 -15.62
C GLY A 19 -27.97 5.37 -15.40
N THR A 20 -27.57 6.40 -14.64
CA THR A 20 -26.20 6.74 -14.22
C THR A 20 -25.42 7.60 -15.24
N ASP A 21 -24.81 8.70 -14.77
CA ASP A 21 -24.03 9.65 -15.60
C ASP A 21 -22.82 9.00 -16.30
N ILE A 22 -22.42 7.79 -15.90
CA ILE A 22 -21.36 7.01 -16.53
C ILE A 22 -21.78 6.44 -17.89
N ASP A 23 -23.07 6.10 -18.08
CA ASP A 23 -23.61 5.62 -19.36
C ASP A 23 -23.68 6.74 -20.44
N ARG A 24 -23.28 7.99 -20.10
CA ARG A 24 -23.09 9.08 -21.07
C ARG A 24 -21.72 9.04 -21.75
N TYR A 25 -20.68 8.59 -21.06
CA TYR A 25 -19.30 8.66 -21.56
C TYR A 25 -18.96 7.44 -22.42
N PHE A 26 -19.25 6.23 -21.93
CA PHE A 26 -18.92 5.00 -22.63
C PHE A 26 -20.07 4.00 -22.63
N THR A 27 -20.24 3.31 -23.76
CA THR A 27 -21.24 2.23 -23.87
C THR A 27 -20.76 0.99 -23.11
N PRO A 28 -21.62 0.33 -22.32
CA PRO A 28 -21.29 -0.92 -21.63
C PRO A 28 -20.73 -1.97 -22.60
N LYS A 29 -19.70 -2.72 -22.17
CA LYS A 29 -19.04 -3.72 -23.02
C LYS A 29 -19.47 -5.13 -22.64
N SER A 30 -20.11 -5.84 -23.57
CA SER A 30 -20.39 -7.27 -23.40
C SER A 30 -19.19 -8.11 -23.79
N LEU A 31 -18.74 -8.98 -22.88
CA LEU A 31 -17.67 -9.94 -23.10
C LEU A 31 -18.21 -11.38 -23.00
N PRO A 32 -17.92 -12.25 -23.99
CA PRO A 32 -18.34 -13.66 -23.94
C PRO A 32 -17.85 -14.35 -22.65
N GLY A 33 -18.73 -15.06 -21.96
CA GLY A 33 -18.43 -15.77 -20.71
C GLY A 33 -18.31 -14.91 -19.45
N LEU A 34 -18.24 -13.57 -19.58
CA LEU A 34 -18.12 -12.63 -18.46
C LEU A 34 -19.32 -11.70 -18.31
N GLY A 35 -20.18 -11.60 -19.32
CA GLY A 35 -21.37 -10.76 -19.31
C GLY A 35 -21.08 -9.30 -19.69
N THR A 36 -21.96 -8.39 -19.28
CA THR A 36 -21.86 -6.96 -19.57
C THR A 36 -21.09 -6.24 -18.47
N LEU A 37 -20.04 -5.53 -18.85
CA LEU A 37 -19.19 -4.74 -17.97
C LEU A 37 -19.46 -3.25 -18.15
N GLN A 38 -19.46 -2.54 -17.02
CA GLN A 38 -19.57 -1.09 -16.90
C GLN A 38 -18.45 -0.57 -15.99
N ASP A 39 -18.33 0.76 -15.89
CA ASP A 39 -17.37 1.40 -15.00
C ASP A 39 -17.57 0.97 -13.54
N GLY A 40 -16.46 0.74 -12.83
CA GLY A 40 -16.45 0.47 -11.40
C GLY A 40 -17.01 1.61 -10.56
N GLY A 41 -16.96 2.85 -11.06
CA GLY A 41 -17.59 4.03 -10.44
C GLY A 41 -19.11 3.89 -10.25
N VAL A 42 -19.78 3.00 -11.01
CA VAL A 42 -21.20 2.69 -10.78
C VAL A 42 -21.42 1.98 -9.43
N ARG A 43 -20.41 1.24 -8.96
CA ARG A 43 -20.47 0.43 -7.74
C ARG A 43 -19.67 1.02 -6.58
N ALA A 44 -18.47 1.53 -6.85
CA ALA A 44 -17.54 2.05 -5.86
C ALA A 44 -16.51 3.01 -6.50
N ASN A 45 -16.83 4.30 -6.56
CA ASN A 45 -15.90 5.34 -7.03
C ASN A 45 -14.70 5.55 -6.08
N CYS A 46 -14.78 5.08 -4.84
CA CYS A 46 -13.62 4.90 -3.96
C CYS A 46 -13.38 3.40 -3.71
N PRO A 47 -12.35 2.77 -4.29
CA PRO A 47 -12.13 1.34 -4.19
C PRO A 47 -11.46 0.90 -2.87
N LEU A 48 -11.30 1.78 -1.87
CA LEU A 48 -10.56 1.49 -0.63
C LEU A 48 -11.02 0.18 0.04
N ARG A 49 -12.34 0.03 0.25
CA ARG A 49 -12.89 -1.15 0.92
C ARG A 49 -12.66 -2.42 0.11
N THR A 50 -12.78 -2.33 -1.22
CA THR A 50 -12.51 -3.45 -2.12
C THR A 50 -11.04 -3.83 -2.04
N ALA A 51 -10.13 -2.85 -2.11
CA ALA A 51 -8.69 -3.09 -2.06
C ALA A 51 -8.25 -3.76 -0.73
N LEU A 52 -8.81 -3.32 0.40
CA LEU A 52 -8.54 -3.95 1.70
C LEU A 52 -9.01 -5.41 1.74
N ARG A 53 -10.22 -5.69 1.25
CA ARG A 53 -10.75 -7.06 1.20
C ARG A 53 -9.94 -7.96 0.27
N GLU A 54 -9.57 -7.48 -0.90
CA GLU A 54 -8.72 -8.24 -1.83
C GLU A 54 -7.32 -8.48 -1.24
N SER A 55 -6.79 -7.54 -0.45
CA SER A 55 -5.50 -7.73 0.23
C SER A 55 -5.52 -8.89 1.22
N GLU A 56 -6.62 -9.10 1.94
CA GLU A 56 -6.80 -10.24 2.87
C GLU A 56 -6.85 -11.57 2.12
N ILE A 57 -7.38 -11.57 0.89
CA ILE A 57 -7.45 -12.76 0.02
C ILE A 57 -6.07 -13.09 -0.57
N ILE A 58 -5.34 -12.07 -1.03
CA ILE A 58 -4.03 -12.24 -1.67
C ILE A 58 -2.96 -12.61 -0.62
N TRP A 59 -3.03 -12.02 0.58
CA TRP A 59 -2.08 -12.23 1.67
C TRP A 59 -2.78 -12.73 2.95
N PRO A 60 -3.30 -13.97 2.96
CA PRO A 60 -4.10 -14.49 4.08
C PRO A 60 -3.31 -14.66 5.38
N ALA A 61 -1.98 -14.75 5.30
CA ALA A 61 -1.09 -14.82 6.46
C ALA A 61 -0.67 -13.45 7.01
N SER A 62 -1.05 -12.35 6.34
CA SER A 62 -0.75 -10.99 6.81
C SER A 62 -1.83 -10.51 7.77
N GLN A 63 -1.44 -9.78 8.81
CA GLN A 63 -2.39 -9.08 9.71
C GLN A 63 -3.04 -7.84 9.07
N GLY A 64 -2.74 -7.58 7.78
CA GLY A 64 -3.23 -6.46 6.99
C GLY A 64 -2.10 -5.60 6.43
N PRO A 65 -2.43 -4.60 5.60
CA PRO A 65 -1.42 -3.71 5.02
C PRO A 65 -0.81 -2.79 6.08
N ASP A 66 0.52 -2.65 6.06
CA ASP A 66 1.25 -1.75 6.95
C ASP A 66 0.87 -0.27 6.75
N LEU A 67 0.63 0.13 5.50
CA LEU A 67 0.30 1.49 5.08
C LEU A 67 -0.69 1.45 3.91
N VAL A 68 -1.71 2.30 3.97
CA VAL A 68 -2.69 2.44 2.90
C VAL A 68 -2.77 3.90 2.50
N ILE A 69 -2.65 4.15 1.20
CA ILE A 69 -2.79 5.49 0.63
C ILE A 69 -3.92 5.44 -0.39
N SER A 70 -5.01 6.14 -0.11
CA SER A 70 -6.05 6.39 -1.08
C SER A 70 -5.76 7.72 -1.77
N ILE A 71 -5.73 7.73 -3.10
CA ILE A 71 -5.50 8.94 -3.89
C ILE A 71 -6.82 9.31 -4.54
N GLY A 72 -7.26 10.55 -4.31
CA GLY A 72 -8.44 11.13 -4.94
C GLY A 72 -8.09 11.84 -6.23
N THR A 73 -9.13 12.19 -6.98
CA THR A 73 -9.05 12.99 -8.20
C THR A 73 -9.40 14.46 -7.95
N GLY A 74 -9.49 14.86 -6.68
CA GLY A 74 -9.97 16.17 -6.25
C GLY A 74 -11.46 16.20 -5.92
N TYR A 75 -11.85 17.21 -5.14
CA TYR A 75 -13.23 17.47 -4.76
C TYR A 75 -13.55 18.97 -4.82
N ALA A 76 -14.80 19.31 -5.09
CA ALA A 76 -15.26 20.70 -5.08
C ALA A 76 -15.23 21.25 -3.64
N VAL A 77 -14.60 22.40 -3.44
CA VAL A 77 -14.70 23.13 -2.18
C VAL A 77 -15.87 24.09 -2.28
N ASP A 78 -16.95 23.82 -1.54
CA ASP A 78 -18.07 24.75 -1.42
C ASP A 78 -17.58 26.04 -0.73
N GLY A 79 -17.81 27.20 -1.36
CA GLY A 79 -17.66 28.50 -0.69
C GLY A 79 -18.69 28.68 0.44
N PRO A 80 -18.57 29.70 1.31
CA PRO A 80 -19.65 30.04 2.24
C PRO A 80 -20.93 30.13 1.41
N ALA A 81 -21.99 29.45 1.85
CA ALA A 81 -23.22 29.26 1.11
C ALA A 81 -23.88 30.62 0.81
N ASP A 82 -23.41 31.29 -0.23
CA ASP A 82 -23.91 32.57 -0.67
C ASP A 82 -25.10 32.27 -1.57
N GLY A 83 -26.27 32.26 -0.91
CA GLY A 83 -27.55 32.00 -1.54
C GLY A 83 -27.78 30.52 -1.77
N ALA A 84 -28.83 29.99 -1.16
CA ALA A 84 -29.46 28.74 -1.56
C ALA A 84 -29.51 28.65 -3.09
N ALA A 85 -28.62 27.82 -3.66
CA ALA A 85 -28.62 27.52 -5.08
C ALA A 85 -30.05 27.10 -5.41
N ARG A 86 -30.73 27.92 -6.23
CA ARG A 86 -32.10 27.66 -6.67
C ARG A 86 -32.12 26.24 -7.20
N GLN A 87 -32.74 25.35 -6.42
CA GLN A 87 -33.01 23.99 -6.87
C GLN A 87 -33.73 24.11 -8.21
N PRO A 88 -33.23 23.48 -9.28
CA PRO A 88 -33.96 23.46 -10.54
C PRO A 88 -35.30 22.81 -10.26
N ARG A 89 -36.38 23.60 -10.34
CA ARG A 89 -37.75 23.09 -10.25
C ARG A 89 -38.04 22.38 -11.56
N PHE A 90 -37.63 21.12 -11.64
CA PHE A 90 -38.01 20.25 -12.74
C PHE A 90 -39.49 19.86 -12.56
N PRO A 91 -40.32 19.93 -13.62
CA PRO A 91 -41.72 19.56 -13.51
C PRO A 91 -41.84 18.03 -13.58
N ARG A 92 -42.24 17.42 -12.45
CA ARG A 92 -42.59 16.00 -12.19
C ARG A 92 -41.49 15.14 -11.55
N ASP A 93 -41.49 15.16 -10.22
CA ASP A 93 -40.74 14.29 -9.30
C ASP A 93 -41.12 12.80 -9.47
N SER A 94 -40.54 12.12 -10.46
CA SER A 94 -40.81 10.69 -10.75
C SER A 94 -39.95 9.74 -9.91
N PHE A 95 -40.36 8.47 -9.75
CA PHE A 95 -39.57 7.46 -9.01
C PHE A 95 -38.19 7.19 -9.64
N ILE A 96 -38.10 7.24 -10.97
CA ILE A 96 -36.84 7.06 -11.71
C ILE A 96 -35.92 8.25 -11.47
N GLU A 97 -36.46 9.48 -11.46
CA GLU A 97 -35.70 10.68 -11.16
C GLU A 97 -35.21 10.70 -9.71
N ARG A 98 -36.06 10.28 -8.75
CA ARG A 98 -35.64 10.04 -7.37
C ARG A 98 -34.52 9.00 -7.31
N GLY A 99 -34.63 7.90 -8.06
CA GLY A 99 -33.61 6.85 -8.13
C GLY A 99 -32.26 7.36 -8.66
N ILE A 100 -32.27 8.12 -9.77
CA ILE A 100 -31.06 8.73 -10.35
C ILE A 100 -30.48 9.77 -9.40
N ARG A 101 -31.31 10.63 -8.81
CA ARG A 101 -30.87 11.62 -7.82
C ARG A 101 -30.26 10.96 -6.60
N THR A 102 -30.92 9.95 -6.03
CA THR A 102 -30.39 9.14 -4.93
C THR A 102 -29.07 8.48 -5.31
N PHE A 103 -28.96 7.92 -6.52
CA PHE A 103 -27.72 7.31 -7.03
C PHE A 103 -26.58 8.31 -7.19
N LEU A 104 -26.82 9.47 -7.80
CA LEU A 104 -25.82 10.55 -7.98
C LEU A 104 -25.40 11.19 -6.65
N THR A 105 -26.29 11.20 -5.65
CA THR A 105 -25.95 11.62 -4.28
C THR A 105 -25.36 10.48 -3.43
N SER A 106 -25.32 9.25 -3.97
CA SER A 106 -24.86 8.08 -3.22
C SER A 106 -23.34 8.08 -3.07
N PRO A 107 -22.82 7.40 -2.03
CA PRO A 107 -21.39 7.19 -1.86
C PRO A 107 -20.71 6.45 -3.02
N ALA A 108 -21.50 5.81 -3.90
CA ALA A 108 -20.98 5.15 -5.09
C ALA A 108 -20.46 6.16 -6.12
N VAL A 109 -20.98 7.40 -6.16
CA VAL A 109 -20.62 8.42 -7.16
C VAL A 109 -19.72 9.51 -6.56
N ASP A 110 -19.91 9.86 -5.29
CA ASP A 110 -19.05 10.81 -4.56
C ASP A 110 -17.88 10.07 -3.90
N GLY A 111 -16.70 10.15 -4.51
CA GLY A 111 -15.48 9.51 -3.99
C GLY A 111 -15.06 9.99 -2.59
N GLN A 112 -15.44 11.21 -2.19
CA GLN A 112 -15.14 11.74 -0.85
C GLN A 112 -16.08 11.15 0.21
N ARG A 113 -17.36 10.94 -0.13
CA ARG A 113 -18.30 10.18 0.72
C ARG A 113 -17.91 8.70 0.78
N GLY A 114 -17.60 8.10 -0.36
CA GLY A 114 -17.12 6.71 -0.44
C GLY A 114 -15.87 6.49 0.40
N TRP A 115 -14.93 7.44 0.42
CA TRP A 115 -13.78 7.43 1.31
C TRP A 115 -14.19 7.48 2.79
N ARG A 116 -15.07 8.41 3.19
CA ARG A 116 -15.54 8.54 4.58
C ARG A 116 -16.22 7.27 5.09
N ASP A 117 -17.14 6.74 4.30
CA ASP A 117 -17.87 5.51 4.62
C ASP A 117 -16.93 4.31 4.72
N ALA A 118 -15.95 4.21 3.81
CA ALA A 118 -14.93 3.17 3.88
C ALA A 118 -14.06 3.34 5.13
N LEU A 119 -13.61 4.56 5.44
CA LEU A 119 -12.77 4.85 6.60
C LEU A 119 -13.46 4.53 7.93
N ASP A 120 -14.77 4.73 8.03
CA ASP A 120 -15.56 4.40 9.23
C ASP A 120 -15.79 2.90 9.41
N SER A 121 -15.73 2.12 8.33
CA SER A 121 -15.77 0.66 8.40
C SER A 121 -14.43 0.02 8.77
N ILE A 122 -13.32 0.77 8.70
CA ILE A 122 -11.98 0.26 8.99
C ILE A 122 -11.72 0.22 10.51
N PRO A 123 -11.22 -0.91 11.05
CA PRO A 123 -10.80 -1.01 12.43
C PRO A 123 -9.80 0.08 12.85
N LYS A 124 -9.95 0.61 14.07
CA LYS A 124 -9.14 1.75 14.56
C LYS A 124 -7.63 1.50 14.50
N ASN A 125 -7.19 0.26 14.72
CA ASN A 125 -5.79 -0.15 14.68
C ASN A 125 -5.17 -0.01 13.28
N ILE A 126 -5.97 -0.19 12.22
CA ILE A 126 -5.53 -0.03 10.82
C ILE A 126 -5.70 1.43 10.40
N ARG A 127 -6.78 2.08 10.82
CA ARG A 127 -7.14 3.47 10.45
C ARG A 127 -6.01 4.49 10.66
N LYS A 128 -5.17 4.31 11.70
CA LYS A 128 -3.99 5.18 11.95
C LYS A 128 -2.97 5.19 10.80
N ASN A 129 -2.98 4.17 9.96
CA ASN A 129 -2.07 3.97 8.84
C ASN A 129 -2.76 4.16 7.47
N VAL A 130 -3.99 4.68 7.45
CA VAL A 130 -4.75 4.92 6.21
C VAL A 130 -4.78 6.42 5.96
N PHE A 131 -4.16 6.83 4.86
CA PHE A 131 -4.05 8.22 4.44
C PHE A 131 -4.87 8.47 3.17
N ARG A 132 -5.41 9.68 3.06
CA ARG A 132 -6.03 10.17 1.83
C ARG A 132 -5.21 11.33 1.31
N LEU A 133 -4.74 11.20 0.08
CA LEU A 133 -4.24 12.32 -0.71
C LEU A 133 -5.40 12.79 -1.58
N ASP A 134 -5.88 14.00 -1.34
CA ASP A 134 -6.94 14.62 -2.12
C ASP A 134 -6.63 16.11 -2.24
N CYS A 135 -7.21 16.76 -3.26
CA CYS A 135 -7.06 18.19 -3.46
C CYS A 135 -8.43 18.87 -3.51
N GLY A 136 -8.55 19.99 -2.79
CA GLY A 136 -9.73 20.84 -2.88
C GLY A 136 -9.61 21.74 -4.11
N ILE A 137 -10.54 21.62 -5.04
CA ILE A 137 -10.61 22.46 -6.24
C ILE A 137 -11.69 23.52 -6.00
N ALA A 138 -11.31 24.79 -6.14
CA ALA A 138 -12.22 25.90 -5.94
C ALA A 138 -13.22 25.99 -7.10
N GLY A 139 -14.52 26.13 -6.78
CA GLY A 139 -15.56 26.28 -7.78
C GLY A 139 -16.08 24.94 -8.34
N LYS A 140 -16.70 25.00 -9.52
CA LYS A 140 -17.27 23.82 -10.18
C LYS A 140 -16.15 22.97 -10.76
N LEU A 141 -16.16 21.66 -10.45
CA LEU A 141 -15.26 20.71 -11.08
C LEU A 141 -15.49 20.64 -12.60
N PRO A 142 -14.44 20.48 -13.41
CA PRO A 142 -14.57 20.23 -14.83
C PRO A 142 -15.29 18.90 -15.09
N GLU A 143 -15.88 18.77 -16.29
CA GLU A 143 -16.48 17.49 -16.70
C GLU A 143 -15.39 16.45 -16.97
N LEU A 144 -15.74 15.16 -16.85
CA LEU A 144 -14.76 14.06 -16.90
C LEU A 144 -14.01 13.98 -18.25
N ASP A 145 -14.63 14.43 -19.33
CA ASP A 145 -14.11 14.45 -20.70
C ASP A 145 -13.55 15.82 -21.12
N ASP A 146 -13.50 16.80 -20.23
CA ASP A 146 -12.97 18.13 -20.55
C ASP A 146 -11.44 18.15 -20.58
N THR A 147 -10.89 17.84 -21.75
CA THR A 147 -9.44 17.81 -21.96
C THR A 147 -8.77 19.19 -21.91
N LEU A 148 -9.54 20.28 -22.00
CA LEU A 148 -8.99 21.64 -22.02
C LEU A 148 -8.58 22.11 -20.62
N GLU A 149 -9.12 21.49 -19.57
CA GLU A 149 -8.84 21.84 -18.19
C GLU A 149 -7.68 21.03 -17.57
N ILE A 150 -7.09 20.06 -18.30
CA ILE A 150 -6.01 19.19 -17.80
C ILE A 150 -4.80 20.00 -17.31
N ASP A 151 -4.37 21.02 -18.07
CA ASP A 151 -3.22 21.84 -17.70
C ASP A 151 -3.47 22.58 -16.37
N LYS A 152 -4.69 23.12 -16.19
CA LYS A 152 -5.11 23.79 -14.96
C LYS A 152 -5.23 22.82 -13.78
N LEU A 153 -5.72 21.60 -14.04
CA LEU A 153 -5.78 20.54 -13.02
C LEU A 153 -4.36 20.12 -12.58
N GLY A 154 -3.39 20.16 -13.49
CA GLY A 154 -1.98 19.89 -13.21
C GLY A 154 -1.32 20.90 -12.26
N GLU A 155 -1.89 22.10 -12.12
CA GLU A 155 -1.41 23.11 -11.16
C GLU A 155 -1.77 22.78 -9.71
N PHE A 156 -2.75 21.90 -9.47
CA PHE A 156 -3.13 21.51 -8.11
C PHE A 156 -2.13 20.50 -7.53
N GLU A 157 -1.37 20.94 -6.54
CA GLU A 157 -0.43 20.08 -5.83
C GLU A 157 -1.12 19.29 -4.70
N TYR A 158 -0.89 17.98 -4.68
CA TYR A 158 -1.25 17.16 -3.52
C TYR A 158 -0.33 17.51 -2.36
N ARG A 159 -0.91 18.05 -1.29
CA ARG A 159 -0.18 18.23 -0.04
C ARG A 159 0.04 16.86 0.60
N ILE A 160 1.29 16.41 0.63
CA ILE A 160 1.69 15.18 1.33
C ILE A 160 1.80 15.49 2.83
N PRO A 161 0.99 14.88 3.71
CA PRO A 161 1.10 15.08 5.14
C PRO A 161 2.46 14.60 5.64
N ALA A 162 3.06 15.34 6.58
CA ALA A 162 4.36 14.97 7.14
C ALA A 162 4.30 13.61 7.86
N GLU A 163 3.14 13.29 8.45
CA GLU A 163 2.81 12.00 9.07
C GLU A 163 2.89 10.85 8.06
N LEU A 164 2.39 11.06 6.83
CA LEU A 164 2.46 10.06 5.77
C LEU A 164 3.91 9.83 5.35
N SER A 165 4.69 10.90 5.13
CA SER A 165 6.10 10.78 4.79
C SER A 165 6.88 10.02 5.86
N ARG A 166 6.66 10.35 7.15
CA ARG A 166 7.26 9.65 8.29
C ARG A 166 6.86 8.17 8.33
N ALA A 167 5.57 7.89 8.19
CA ALA A 167 5.04 6.53 8.18
C ALA A 167 5.61 5.68 7.04
N TRP A 168 5.72 6.26 5.84
CA TRP A 168 6.29 5.62 4.66
C TRP A 168 7.79 5.34 4.85
N LEU A 169 8.55 6.34 5.29
CA LEU A 169 9.99 6.21 5.54
C LEU A 169 10.29 5.13 6.58
N ALA A 170 9.58 5.09 7.71
CA ALA A 170 9.76 4.06 8.74
C ALA A 170 9.50 2.64 8.19
N ARG A 171 8.49 2.47 7.34
CA ARG A 171 8.13 1.18 6.73
C ARG A 171 9.05 0.74 5.59
N THR A 172 9.99 1.58 5.17
CA THR A 172 11.09 1.11 4.31
C THR A 172 12.07 0.21 5.06
N PHE A 173 12.02 0.22 6.40
CA PHE A 173 12.77 -0.67 7.26
C PHE A 173 11.88 -1.77 7.83
N PHE A 174 12.47 -2.94 8.03
CA PHE A 174 11.81 -4.11 8.61
C PHE A 174 12.81 -4.87 9.48
N PHE A 175 12.31 -5.77 10.32
CA PHE A 175 13.11 -6.54 11.25
C PHE A 175 13.07 -8.03 10.93
N GLU A 176 14.20 -8.71 11.12
CA GLU A 176 14.32 -10.16 11.08
C GLU A 176 15.14 -10.64 12.27
N LEU A 177 14.74 -11.78 12.85
CA LEU A 177 15.53 -12.53 13.81
C LEU A 177 16.78 -13.11 13.13
N ASP A 178 17.93 -12.93 13.79
CA ASP A 178 19.22 -13.46 13.36
C ASP A 178 19.53 -14.82 14.01
N THR A 179 18.84 -15.16 15.09
CA THR A 179 18.95 -16.43 15.81
C THR A 179 17.61 -16.77 16.47
N GLU A 180 17.46 -18.03 16.92
CA GLU A 180 16.35 -18.42 17.77
C GLU A 180 16.42 -17.65 19.12
N PRO A 181 15.29 -17.20 19.67
CA PRO A 181 15.25 -16.55 20.97
C PRO A 181 15.76 -17.48 22.07
N VAL A 182 16.63 -16.99 22.95
CA VAL A 182 17.22 -17.80 24.02
C VAL A 182 16.60 -17.43 25.36
N MET A 183 16.01 -18.40 26.06
CA MET A 183 15.51 -18.19 27.42
C MET A 183 16.67 -18.00 28.41
N LEU A 184 16.79 -16.80 28.98
CA LEU A 184 17.78 -16.43 29.97
C LEU A 184 17.12 -15.69 31.13
N HIS A 185 17.29 -16.21 32.35
CA HIS A 185 16.82 -15.58 33.60
C HIS A 185 15.32 -15.21 33.61
N GLY A 186 14.46 -16.01 32.97
CA GLY A 186 13.01 -15.78 32.92
C GLY A 186 12.54 -14.79 31.85
N SER A 187 13.42 -14.39 30.94
CA SER A 187 13.11 -13.59 29.74
C SER A 187 13.75 -14.21 28.50
N TYR A 188 13.25 -13.89 27.32
CA TYR A 188 13.85 -14.31 26.05
C TYR A 188 14.75 -13.21 25.49
N ASP A 189 16.03 -13.51 25.31
CA ASP A 189 16.95 -12.66 24.58
C ASP A 189 16.73 -12.87 23.07
N CYS A 190 16.32 -11.79 22.39
CA CYS A 190 16.02 -11.77 20.97
C CYS A 190 17.12 -10.99 20.23
N GLN A 191 17.88 -11.69 19.38
CA GLN A 191 18.89 -11.08 18.53
C GLN A 191 18.38 -10.99 17.09
N GLY A 192 18.51 -9.83 16.47
CA GLY A 192 18.09 -9.65 15.10
C GLY A 192 18.68 -8.43 14.42
N SER A 193 18.17 -8.17 13.23
CA SER A 193 18.67 -7.13 12.34
C SER A 193 17.53 -6.31 11.76
N ILE A 194 17.68 -4.99 11.86
CA ILE A 194 16.89 -4.03 11.10
C ILE A 194 17.52 -3.89 9.72
N LEU A 195 16.73 -4.13 8.69
CA LEU A 195 17.10 -4.16 7.29
C LEU A 195 16.31 -3.09 6.53
N CYS A 196 16.79 -2.68 5.35
CA CYS A 196 16.08 -1.78 4.45
C CYS A 196 15.60 -2.55 3.20
N CYS A 197 14.35 -2.36 2.79
CA CYS A 197 13.77 -3.03 1.63
C CYS A 197 14.11 -2.34 0.29
N LYS A 198 14.86 -1.24 0.31
CA LYS A 198 15.25 -0.45 -0.88
C LYS A 198 16.76 -0.44 -1.08
N PHE A 199 17.17 -0.22 -2.33
CA PHE A 199 18.58 -0.22 -2.75
C PHE A 199 19.32 1.10 -2.45
N ASP A 200 18.64 2.17 -2.06
CA ASP A 200 19.27 3.45 -1.69
C ASP A 200 19.02 3.78 -0.22
N ALA A 201 19.53 2.93 0.66
CA ALA A 201 19.39 3.14 2.09
C ALA A 201 20.07 4.45 2.54
N ALA A 202 21.14 4.89 1.88
CA ALA A 202 21.83 6.14 2.23
C ALA A 202 20.93 7.36 1.98
N GLY A 203 20.33 7.46 0.77
CA GLY A 203 19.37 8.52 0.47
C GLY A 203 18.15 8.48 1.37
N LEU A 204 17.65 7.28 1.71
CA LEU A 204 16.53 7.12 2.64
C LEU A 204 16.87 7.56 4.06
N ILE A 205 18.08 7.29 4.56
CA ILE A 205 18.53 7.74 5.88
C ILE A 205 18.56 9.27 5.93
N GLU A 206 19.04 9.94 4.86
CA GLU A 206 18.98 11.40 4.80
C GLU A 206 17.55 11.94 4.83
N GLN A 207 16.60 11.29 4.16
CA GLN A 207 15.19 11.64 4.26
C GLN A 207 14.61 11.38 5.65
N VAL A 208 15.00 10.28 6.30
CA VAL A 208 14.62 9.96 7.68
C VAL A 208 15.11 11.05 8.63
N LYS A 209 16.35 11.53 8.49
CA LYS A 209 16.89 12.61 9.34
C LYS A 209 16.08 13.90 9.24
N LEU A 210 15.65 14.24 8.03
CA LEU A 210 14.82 15.42 7.80
C LEU A 210 13.42 15.24 8.39
N ALA A 211 12.83 14.05 8.31
CA ALA A 211 11.47 13.79 8.81
C ALA A 211 11.43 13.51 10.32
N PHE A 212 12.52 12.98 10.88
CA PHE A 212 12.72 12.61 12.28
C PHE A 212 14.04 13.22 12.78
N PRO A 213 14.03 14.47 13.26
CA PRO A 213 15.21 15.01 13.92
C PRO A 213 15.58 14.14 15.12
N ASP A 214 16.87 13.84 15.28
CA ASP A 214 17.41 12.88 16.26
C ASP A 214 16.89 11.43 16.10
N ALA A 215 16.66 10.98 14.86
CA ALA A 215 16.16 9.65 14.53
C ALA A 215 16.93 8.51 15.21
N ARG A 216 16.23 7.70 15.99
CA ARG A 216 16.75 6.49 16.66
C ARG A 216 15.82 5.33 16.44
N PHE A 217 16.37 4.12 16.35
CA PHE A 217 15.54 2.93 16.46
C PHE A 217 15.20 2.67 17.92
N THR A 218 13.92 2.44 18.20
CA THR A 218 13.43 2.22 19.57
C THR A 218 12.30 1.20 19.59
N LEU A 219 12.15 0.52 20.73
CA LEU A 219 10.86 -0.07 21.11
C LEU A 219 9.89 1.03 21.54
N ALA A 220 8.59 0.79 21.38
CA ALA A 220 7.55 1.70 21.88
C ALA A 220 7.64 1.93 23.39
N GLU A 221 8.16 0.95 24.15
CA GLU A 221 8.43 1.03 25.59
C GLU A 221 9.63 1.92 25.96
N GLY A 222 10.34 2.47 24.96
CA GLY A 222 11.41 3.47 25.16
C GLY A 222 12.84 2.91 25.13
N HIS A 223 13.04 1.59 25.01
CA HIS A 223 14.37 1.03 24.83
C HIS A 223 14.96 1.47 23.48
N THR A 224 16.16 2.06 23.47
CA THR A 224 16.80 2.59 22.27
C THR A 224 17.94 1.68 21.78
N PHE A 225 18.04 1.54 20.46
CA PHE A 225 19.11 0.80 19.78
C PHE A 225 20.13 1.73 19.10
N GLY A 226 20.11 3.01 19.49
CA GLY A 226 20.97 4.05 18.93
C GLY A 226 20.42 4.70 17.66
N SER A 227 21.22 5.62 17.11
CA SER A 227 20.85 6.40 15.93
C SER A 227 20.53 5.51 14.73
N VAL A 228 19.59 5.96 13.89
CA VAL A 228 19.38 5.38 12.56
C VAL A 228 20.64 5.57 11.70
N GLU A 229 21.38 6.64 11.98
CA GLU A 229 22.67 6.96 11.40
C GLU A 229 23.75 5.97 11.90
N GLY A 230 24.54 5.46 10.97
CA GLY A 230 25.72 4.66 11.26
C GLY A 230 26.25 3.96 10.01
N ASP A 231 27.48 3.43 10.10
CA ASP A 231 28.17 2.63 9.06
C ASP A 231 27.51 1.26 8.80
N SER A 232 26.22 1.14 9.12
CA SER A 232 25.38 -0.05 8.96
C SER A 232 25.01 -0.33 7.51
N GLY A 233 25.50 0.47 6.56
CA GLY A 233 25.16 0.40 5.14
C GLY A 233 26.37 0.24 4.21
N CYS A 234 26.21 -0.52 3.13
CA CYS A 234 27.18 -0.57 2.04
C CYS A 234 26.92 0.56 1.04
N THR A 235 27.87 1.48 0.88
CA THR A 235 27.78 2.59 -0.07
C THR A 235 27.76 2.17 -1.53
N THR A 236 28.22 0.95 -1.85
CA THR A 236 28.30 0.46 -3.24
C THR A 236 27.02 -0.23 -3.72
N CYS A 237 26.35 -1.01 -2.86
CA CYS A 237 25.14 -1.75 -3.24
C CYS A 237 23.89 -1.35 -2.45
N GLY A 238 24.03 -0.40 -1.53
CA GLY A 238 22.97 0.12 -0.66
C GLY A 238 22.40 -0.87 0.35
N TYR A 239 23.05 -2.02 0.53
CA TYR A 239 22.67 -2.99 1.55
C TYR A 239 22.79 -2.36 2.95
N TYR A 240 21.69 -2.31 3.69
CA TYR A 240 21.64 -1.78 5.06
C TYR A 240 21.29 -2.88 6.06
N ARG A 241 22.01 -2.90 7.19
CA ARG A 241 21.80 -3.83 8.30
C ARG A 241 22.28 -3.21 9.61
N LYS A 242 21.35 -2.96 10.53
CA LYS A 242 21.66 -2.61 11.92
C LYS A 242 21.28 -3.75 12.84
N ARG A 243 22.26 -4.34 13.53
CA ARG A 243 22.01 -5.41 14.51
C ARG A 243 21.52 -4.83 15.82
N ILE A 244 20.51 -5.47 16.40
CA ILE A 244 19.92 -5.10 17.68
C ILE A 244 19.71 -6.34 18.55
N LEU A 245 19.63 -6.11 19.85
CA LEU A 245 19.30 -7.12 20.86
C LEU A 245 18.30 -6.51 21.82
N PHE A 246 17.20 -7.20 22.08
CA PHE A 246 16.20 -6.83 23.06
C PHE A 246 15.67 -8.05 23.80
N ARG A 247 14.94 -7.82 24.89
CA ARG A 247 14.36 -8.87 25.72
C ARG A 247 12.84 -8.77 25.74
N VAL A 248 12.18 -9.93 25.75
CA VAL A 248 10.74 -10.03 25.98
C VAL A 248 10.45 -11.00 27.11
N SER A 249 9.35 -10.80 27.83
CA SER A 249 8.95 -11.70 28.92
C SER A 249 8.30 -12.98 28.38
N SER A 250 7.67 -12.89 27.21
CA SER A 250 7.05 -14.01 26.50
C SER A 250 7.25 -13.87 25.00
N ILE A 251 7.42 -14.98 24.28
CA ILE A 251 7.48 -14.97 22.81
C ILE A 251 6.16 -14.54 22.15
N HIS A 252 5.05 -14.60 22.89
CA HIS A 252 3.72 -14.16 22.46
C HIS A 252 3.40 -12.73 22.91
N GLU A 253 4.34 -12.04 23.56
CA GLU A 253 4.21 -10.64 23.90
C GLU A 253 4.24 -9.78 22.63
N SER A 254 3.34 -8.81 22.53
CA SER A 254 3.30 -7.87 21.41
C SER A 254 4.43 -6.85 21.56
N VAL A 255 5.29 -6.78 20.55
CA VAL A 255 6.40 -5.84 20.46
C VAL A 255 6.11 -4.83 19.37
N GLU A 256 6.51 -3.58 19.57
CA GLU A 256 6.41 -2.53 18.55
C GLU A 256 7.77 -1.82 18.38
N LEU A 257 8.47 -2.16 17.30
CA LEU A 257 9.74 -1.55 16.91
C LEU A 257 9.47 -0.42 15.90
N GLY A 258 10.18 0.70 16.05
CA GLY A 258 9.99 1.86 15.19
C GLY A 258 11.18 2.79 15.16
N ILE A 259 10.98 3.89 14.44
CA ILE A 259 11.84 5.07 14.47
C ILE A 259 11.19 6.10 15.38
N TYR A 260 11.96 6.56 16.36
CA TYR A 260 11.61 7.69 17.20
C TYR A 260 12.48 8.89 16.83
N GLY A 261 11.85 10.05 16.73
CA GLY A 261 12.52 11.35 16.68
C GLY A 261 11.73 12.38 17.47
N THR A 262 12.16 13.64 17.45
CA THR A 262 11.46 14.73 18.14
C THR A 262 10.04 14.98 17.60
N THR A 263 9.78 14.56 16.36
CA THR A 263 8.47 14.64 15.69
C THR A 263 7.53 13.48 16.03
N GLY A 264 7.98 12.49 16.80
CA GLY A 264 7.19 11.37 17.28
C GLY A 264 7.73 9.99 16.88
N PHE A 265 6.93 8.97 17.15
CA PHE A 265 7.22 7.57 16.86
C PHE A 265 6.52 7.11 15.58
N SER A 266 7.18 6.27 14.80
CA SER A 266 6.57 5.57 13.66
C SER A 266 7.09 4.14 13.58
N SER A 267 6.18 3.18 13.58
CA SER A 267 6.48 1.75 13.55
C SER A 267 7.15 1.34 12.24
N LEU A 268 8.06 0.36 12.31
CA LEU A 268 8.65 -0.27 11.14
C LEU A 268 7.61 -1.15 10.40
N GLY A 269 7.93 -1.60 9.19
CA GLY A 269 7.08 -2.55 8.47
C GLY A 269 6.95 -3.88 9.24
N GLY A 270 5.73 -4.42 9.28
CA GLY A 270 5.41 -5.65 10.00
C GLY A 270 5.24 -5.52 11.51
N PHE A 271 5.18 -4.29 12.07
CA PHE A 271 4.90 -4.05 13.50
C PHE A 271 3.55 -3.35 13.71
N PRO A 272 2.85 -3.60 14.84
CA PRO A 272 3.24 -4.47 15.96
C PRO A 272 3.17 -5.96 15.60
N THR A 273 3.97 -6.78 16.29
CA THR A 273 4.05 -8.23 16.06
C THR A 273 4.56 -8.95 17.31
N THR A 274 4.51 -10.28 17.34
CA THR A 274 5.13 -11.09 18.40
C THR A 274 6.41 -11.75 17.90
N VAL A 275 7.26 -12.22 18.82
CA VAL A 275 8.45 -12.99 18.45
C VAL A 275 8.06 -14.31 17.78
N GLN A 276 6.95 -14.92 18.23
CA GLN A 276 6.37 -16.09 17.60
C GLN A 276 5.97 -15.81 16.13
N ASP A 277 5.25 -14.72 15.88
CA ASP A 277 4.82 -14.34 14.52
C ASP A 277 6.04 -14.10 13.59
N LEU A 278 7.13 -13.53 14.13
CA LEU A 278 8.38 -13.36 13.38
C LEU A 278 9.02 -14.70 13.02
N LEU A 279 9.06 -15.66 13.96
CA LEU A 279 9.56 -17.02 13.70
C LEU A 279 8.73 -17.73 12.61
N GLU A 280 7.41 -17.62 12.69
CA GLU A 280 6.49 -18.19 11.70
C GLU A 280 6.65 -17.54 10.33
N ALA A 281 6.67 -16.20 10.28
CA ALA A 281 6.85 -15.44 9.03
C ALA A 281 8.21 -15.69 8.37
N GLN A 282 9.27 -15.86 9.16
CA GLN A 282 10.59 -16.21 8.66
C GLN A 282 10.77 -17.71 8.39
N GLN A 283 9.75 -18.52 8.65
CA GLN A 283 9.76 -19.97 8.45
C GLN A 283 10.90 -20.65 9.23
N ALA A 284 11.05 -20.30 10.51
CA ALA A 284 12.07 -20.87 11.39
C ALA A 284 11.88 -22.38 11.58
N ASP A 285 10.64 -22.83 11.81
CA ASP A 285 10.27 -24.22 12.08
C ASP A 285 9.76 -24.96 10.84
N PHE A 286 10.58 -25.02 9.78
CA PHE A 286 10.24 -25.73 8.54
C PHE A 286 11.17 -26.94 8.33
N PRO A 287 10.94 -28.08 9.02
CA PRO A 287 11.83 -29.24 8.97
C PRO A 287 11.90 -29.91 7.59
N PHE A 288 10.92 -29.64 6.71
CA PHE A 288 10.87 -30.16 5.35
C PHE A 288 11.34 -29.15 4.28
N GLY A 289 11.98 -28.06 4.70
CA GLY A 289 12.52 -27.02 3.83
C GLY A 289 11.55 -25.87 3.55
N ARG A 290 12.11 -24.75 3.08
CA ARG A 290 11.37 -23.52 2.76
C ARG A 290 10.90 -23.50 1.31
N ALA A 291 9.79 -22.81 1.06
CA ALA A 291 9.18 -22.67 -0.27
C ALA A 291 10.09 -21.96 -1.30
N ASP A 292 11.08 -21.19 -0.83
CA ASP A 292 12.02 -20.48 -1.70
C ASP A 292 13.17 -21.36 -2.23
N HIS A 293 13.24 -22.64 -1.81
CA HIS A 293 14.29 -23.60 -2.15
C HIS A 293 15.72 -23.07 -1.89
N ARG A 294 15.88 -22.02 -1.09
CA ARG A 294 17.18 -21.35 -0.83
C ARG A 294 17.66 -21.71 0.56
N SER A 295 18.57 -22.69 0.60
CA SER A 295 19.27 -23.22 1.78
C SER A 295 18.33 -23.58 2.94
N ASP A 296 18.39 -24.84 3.37
CA ASP A 296 17.61 -25.37 4.49
C ASP A 296 17.99 -24.78 5.86
N GLN A 297 18.75 -23.68 5.88
CA GLN A 297 19.27 -23.05 7.08
C GLN A 297 18.54 -21.74 7.33
N TRP A 298 17.73 -21.72 8.38
CA TRP A 298 17.23 -20.51 8.99
C TRP A 298 18.23 -19.99 10.04
N PRO A 299 18.40 -18.65 10.16
CA PRO A 299 17.86 -17.61 9.29
C PRO A 299 18.65 -17.45 7.98
N PRO A 300 18.05 -16.84 6.93
CA PRO A 300 18.74 -16.63 5.66
C PRO A 300 20.05 -15.86 5.84
N LEU A 301 21.12 -16.29 5.16
CA LEU A 301 22.40 -15.57 5.17
C LEU A 301 22.25 -14.18 4.53
N ARG A 302 22.11 -13.15 5.38
CA ARG A 302 22.08 -11.74 4.96
C ARG A 302 23.50 -11.18 4.83
N GLN A 303 23.93 -10.93 3.59
CA GLN A 303 25.24 -10.36 3.28
C GLN A 303 25.12 -9.25 2.24
N CYS A 304 26.07 -8.32 2.29
CA CYS A 304 26.25 -7.28 1.28
C CYS A 304 26.36 -7.90 -0.13
N TYR A 305 25.59 -7.37 -1.09
CA TYR A 305 25.56 -7.91 -2.46
C TYR A 305 26.90 -7.80 -3.21
N CYS A 306 27.82 -6.96 -2.74
CA CYS A 306 29.16 -6.82 -3.31
C CYS A 306 30.02 -8.08 -3.14
N THR A 307 29.84 -8.84 -2.04
CA THR A 307 30.66 -10.04 -1.78
C THR A 307 30.36 -11.16 -2.78
N ARG A 308 29.09 -11.32 -3.18
CA ARG A 308 28.67 -12.24 -4.25
C ARG A 308 29.28 -11.87 -5.60
N ARG A 309 29.35 -10.57 -5.93
CA ARG A 309 29.99 -10.10 -7.19
C ARG A 309 31.49 -10.38 -7.23
N LYS A 310 32.20 -10.32 -6.09
CA LYS A 310 33.62 -10.71 -6.02
C LYS A 310 33.81 -12.20 -6.29
N ARG A 311 33.06 -13.08 -5.61
CA ARG A 311 33.14 -14.54 -5.82
C ARG A 311 32.82 -14.96 -7.25
N SER A 312 31.79 -14.37 -7.88
CA SER A 312 31.46 -14.67 -9.28
C SER A 312 32.55 -14.21 -10.27
N ARG A 313 33.25 -13.11 -9.98
CA ARG A 313 34.38 -12.64 -10.80
C ARG A 313 35.64 -13.46 -10.59
N GLU A 314 35.92 -13.91 -9.36
CA GLU A 314 37.04 -14.79 -9.04
C GLU A 314 36.83 -16.19 -9.64
N SER A 315 35.63 -16.76 -9.52
CA SER A 315 35.31 -18.05 -10.15
C SER A 315 35.40 -17.99 -11.67
N ALA A 316 34.93 -16.90 -12.30
CA ALA A 316 35.07 -16.71 -13.74
C ALA A 316 36.53 -16.49 -14.18
N ARG A 317 37.37 -15.87 -13.34
CA ARG A 317 38.80 -15.71 -13.60
C ARG A 317 39.55 -17.04 -13.48
N ASP A 318 39.26 -17.84 -12.47
CA ASP A 318 39.87 -19.17 -12.26
C ASP A 318 39.48 -20.18 -13.36
N GLU A 319 38.24 -20.14 -13.85
CA GLU A 319 37.84 -20.94 -15.01
C GLU A 319 38.56 -20.51 -16.30
N SER A 320 38.79 -19.21 -16.50
CA SER A 320 39.52 -18.71 -17.68
C SER A 320 41.02 -19.04 -17.61
N MET A 321 41.60 -19.08 -16.42
CA MET A 321 43.00 -19.43 -16.18
C MET A 321 43.23 -20.95 -16.30
N SER A 322 42.28 -21.77 -15.85
CA SER A 322 42.35 -23.24 -16.01
C SER A 322 42.19 -23.68 -17.46
N LYS A 323 41.46 -22.94 -18.30
CA LYS A 323 41.33 -23.22 -19.74
C LYS A 323 42.55 -22.80 -20.57
N LYS A 324 43.49 -22.03 -20.01
CA LYS A 324 44.70 -21.54 -20.71
C LYS A 324 45.97 -22.35 -20.44
N ARG A 325 45.90 -23.46 -19.69
CA ARG A 325 47.03 -24.39 -19.47
C ARG A 325 46.72 -25.79 -19.98
N ARG A 326 46.53 -25.91 -21.30
CA ARG A 326 46.78 -27.15 -22.05
C ARG A 326 47.23 -26.78 -23.46
N LEU A 327 48.52 -26.54 -23.60
CA LEU A 327 49.36 -26.78 -24.78
C LEU A 327 50.75 -27.10 -24.24
#